data_AF-A0A2T0V6I9-F1
#
_entry.id   AF-A0A2T0V6I9-F1
#
_cell.length_a   1.000
_cell.length_b   1.000
_cell.length_c   1.000
_cell.angle_alpha   90.00
_cell.angle_beta   90.00
_cell.angle_gamma   90.00
#
_symmetry.space_group_name_H-M   'P 1'
#
loop_
_entity.id
_entity.type
_entity.pdbx_description
1 polymer ?
#
loop_
_entity_poly.entity_id
_entity_poly.type
_entity_poly.pdbx_seq_one_letter_code
_entity_poly.pdbx_strand_id
1 'polypeptide(L)' 'MDRIFAWDDHRSQVVYRIPGHTHKDGREDSDLAPVWLPAEETDLPEGVSVGDLRKVKVEE' A
#
# COMPACT_ATOMS: atom_id res chain seq x y z
N MET A 1 -8.47 11.73 -0.16
CA MET A 1 -7.86 10.66 0.63
C MET A 1 -6.58 10.27 -0.08
N ASP A 2 -5.45 10.53 0.57
CA ASP A 2 -4.13 10.26 0.00
C ASP A 2 -3.80 8.78 0.10
N ARG A 3 -3.46 8.17 -1.04
CA ARG A 3 -2.96 6.80 -1.09
C ARG A 3 -1.50 6.81 -0.67
N ILE A 4 -1.14 5.94 0.26
CA ILE A 4 0.25 5.72 0.63
C ILE A 4 0.73 4.48 -0.09
N PHE A 5 1.70 4.63 -0.98
CA PHE A 5 2.32 3.54 -1.71
C PHE A 5 3.51 2.96 -0.95
N ALA A 6 3.70 1.65 -1.09
CA ALA A 6 4.81 0.91 -0.53
C ALA A 6 5.17 -0.28 -1.43
N TRP A 7 6.34 -0.87 -1.18
CA TRP A 7 6.78 -2.09 -1.85
C TRP A 7 6.63 -3.27 -0.90
N ASP A 8 5.83 -4.26 -1.29
CA ASP A 8 5.75 -5.54 -0.58
C ASP A 8 6.93 -6.42 -0.99
N ASP A 9 7.94 -6.50 -0.11
CA ASP A 9 9.17 -7.26 -0.36
C ASP A 9 8.91 -8.77 -0.41
N HIS A 10 7.84 -9.26 0.24
CA HIS A 10 7.50 -10.68 0.27
C HIS A 10 6.95 -11.16 -1.09
N ARG A 11 6.07 -10.37 -1.71
CA ARG A 11 5.45 -10.69 -3.01
C ARG A 11 6.10 -10.00 -4.20
N SER A 12 7.10 -9.14 -3.94
CA SER A 12 7.77 -8.32 -4.94
C SER A 12 6.78 -7.55 -5.81
N GLN A 13 5.91 -6.74 -5.17
CA GLN A 13 4.88 -5.96 -5.86
C GLN A 13 4.63 -4.60 -5.18
N VAL A 14 4.06 -3.66 -5.93
CA VAL A 14 3.57 -2.39 -5.38
C VAL A 14 2.27 -2.62 -4.63
N VAL A 15 2.15 -1.99 -3.47
CA VAL A 15 0.92 -1.97 -2.68
C VAL A 15 0.59 -0.55 -2.27
N TYR A 16 -0.67 -0.29 -1.97
CA TYR A 16 -1.10 0.98 -1.40
C TYR A 16 -2.07 0.78 -0.25
N ARG A 17 -2.13 1.76 0.64
CA ARG A 17 -3.12 1.85 1.71
C ARG A 17 -3.76 3.22 1.75
N ILE A 18 -4.89 3.34 2.44
CA ILE A 18 -5.62 4.60 2.61
C ILE A 18 -5.96 4.76 4.09
N PRO A 19 -5.13 5.48 4.88
CA PRO A 19 -5.36 5.64 6.31
C PRO A 19 -6.75 6.17 6.64
N GLY A 20 -7.42 5.51 7.59
CA GLY A 20 -8.79 5.82 8.01
C GLY A 20 -9.87 5.40 7.02
N HIS A 21 -9.52 4.66 5.95
CA HIS A 21 -10.51 4.09 5.04
C HIS A 21 -11.03 2.76 5.55
N THR A 22 -12.35 2.66 5.67
CA THR A 22 -13.03 1.38 5.89
C THR A 22 -13.24 0.68 4.55
N HIS A 23 -12.55 -0.44 4.37
CA HIS A 23 -12.66 -1.26 3.18
C HIS A 23 -13.98 -2.03 3.17
N LYS A 24 -14.33 -2.59 2.00
CA LYS A 24 -15.60 -3.32 1.78
C LYS A 24 -15.76 -4.57 2.66
N ASP A 25 -14.66 -5.10 3.17
CA ASP A 25 -14.61 -6.23 4.11
C ASP A 25 -14.85 -5.82 5.57
N GLY A 26 -15.06 -4.52 5.83
CA GLY A 26 -15.27 -3.96 7.16
C GLY A 26 -13.97 -3.67 7.92
N ARG A 27 -12.80 -3.95 7.34
CA ARG A 27 -11.51 -3.61 7.96
C ARG A 27 -11.21 -2.13 7.74
N GLU A 28 -10.84 -1.45 8.81
CA GLU A 28 -10.34 -0.08 8.75
C GLU A 28 -8.82 -0.10 8.62
N ASP A 29 -8.29 0.62 7.63
CA ASP A 29 -6.86 0.83 7.52
C ASP A 29 -6.37 1.77 8.63
N SER A 30 -5.61 1.24 9.58
CA SER A 30 -5.04 1.98 10.71
C SER A 30 -3.55 1.68 10.83
N ASP A 31 -2.78 2.48 11.58
CA ASP A 31 -1.35 2.22 11.75
C ASP A 31 -1.05 0.93 12.52
N LEU A 32 -2.00 0.45 13.31
CA LEU A 32 -1.91 -0.82 14.05
C LEU A 32 -2.36 -2.03 13.23
N ALA A 33 -3.28 -1.81 12.27
CA ALA A 33 -3.78 -2.82 11.37
C ALA A 33 -3.82 -2.25 9.93
N PRO A 34 -2.65 -2.13 9.28
CA PRO A 34 -2.59 -1.60 7.93
C PRO A 34 -3.20 -2.59 6.94
N VAL A 35 -4.07 -2.09 6.08
CA VAL A 35 -4.69 -2.84 4.98
C VAL A 35 -4.01 -2.43 3.69
N TRP A 36 -3.07 -3.26 3.25
CA TRP A 36 -2.37 -3.09 1.99
C TRP A 36 -3.16 -3.74 0.85
N LEU A 37 -3.43 -2.97 -0.19
CA LEU A 37 -4.06 -3.41 -1.42
C LEU A 37 -3.02 -3.47 -2.54
N PRO A 38 -3.11 -4.44 -3.46
CA PRO A 38 -2.23 -4.50 -4.62
C PRO A 38 -2.42 -3.26 -5.51
N ALA A 39 -1.31 -2.72 -6.01
CA ALA A 39 -1.24 -1.65 -7.00
C ALA A 39 -0.21 -2.00 -8.08
N GLU A 40 -0.25 -1.27 -9.18
CA GLU A 40 0.73 -1.38 -10.25
C GLU A 40 1.76 -0.24 -10.17
N GLU A 41 2.93 -0.43 -10.77
CA GLU A 41 3.95 0.63 -10.87
C GLU A 41 3.42 1.86 -11.62
N THR A 42 2.47 1.66 -12.54
CA THR A 42 1.80 2.72 -13.29
C THR A 42 0.83 3.55 -12.45
N ASP A 43 0.42 3.07 -11.26
CA ASP A 43 -0.40 3.83 -10.31
C ASP A 43 0.44 4.81 -9.48
N LEU A 44 1.77 4.70 -9.53
CA LEU A 44 2.66 5.56 -8.77
C LEU A 44 2.56 7.02 -9.26
N PRO A 45 2.72 8.01 -8.36
CA PRO A 45 2.80 9.41 -8.74
C PRO A 45 3.95 9.66 -9.72
N GLU A 46 3.80 10.64 -10.61
CA GLU A 46 4.88 11.04 -11.52
C GLU A 46 6.16 11.36 -10.75
N GLY A 47 7.27 10.75 -11.19
CA GLY A 47 8.58 10.92 -10.57
C GLY A 47 8.86 10.02 -9.37
N VAL A 48 7.92 9.17 -8.95
CA VAL A 48 8.14 8.14 -7.92
C VAL A 48 8.42 6.81 -8.61
N SER A 49 9.54 6.18 -8.26
CA SER A 49 9.88 4.83 -8.71
C SER A 49 9.70 3.82 -7.59
N VAL A 50 9.65 2.52 -7.92
CA VAL A 50 9.63 1.44 -6.92
C VAL A 50 10.80 1.55 -5.93
N GLY A 51 11.96 2.04 -6.38
CA GLY A 51 13.13 2.23 -5.53
C GLY A 51 12.93 3.27 -4.42
N ASP A 52 12.00 4.21 -4.60
CA ASP A 52 11.66 5.24 -3.63
C ASP A 52 10.62 4.76 -2.60
N LEU A 53 9.99 3.61 -2.84
CA LEU A 53 8.94 3.08 -1.99
C LEU A 53 9.50 2.49 -0.70
N ARG A 54 8.84 2.80 0.42
CA ARG A 54 9.11 2.13 1.68
C ARG A 54 8.82 0.65 1.53
N LYS A 55 9.79 -0.19 1.91
CA LYS A 55 9.59 -1.63 2.00
C LYS A 55 8.70 -1.99 3.18
N VAL A 56 7.71 -2.82 2.92
CA VAL A 56 6.81 -3.41 3.92
C VAL A 56 6.76 -4.91 3.74
N LYS A 57 6.34 -5.61 4.79
CA LYS A 57 6.00 -7.03 4.73
C LYS A 57 4.50 -7.12 4.92
N VAL A 58 3.79 -7.50 3.86
CA VAL A 58 2.35 -7.71 3.94
C VAL A 58 2.11 -9.16 4.36
N GLU A 59 1.57 -9.33 5.57
CA GLU A 59 1.13 -10.64 6.08
C GLU A 59 -0.31 -10.91 5.59
N GLU A 60 -0.62 -12.18 5.27
CA GLU A 60 -1.95 -12.61 4.79
C GLU A 60 -3.01 -12.68 5.88
#